data_AF-A0A351WIT9-F1
#
_entry.id   AF-A0A351WIT9-F1
#
_cell.length_a   1.000
_cell.length_b   1.000
_cell.length_c   1.000
_cell.angle_alpha   90.00
_cell.angle_beta   90.00
_cell.angle_gamma   90.00
#
_symmetry.space_group_name_H-M   'P 1'
#
loop_
_entity.id
_entity.type
_entity.pdbx_description
1 polymer ?
#
loop_
_entity_poly.entity_id
_entity_poly.type
_entity_poly.pdbx_seq_one_letter_code
_entity_poly.pdbx_strand_id
1 'polypeptide(L)'
;MWTKRQTSHTGKYSTPHVLISSLISELIAKKTEGAWTHFEVISNQGWLKNLLFGKAPSVEIATDDFRTLQLNLGLGKQQSDIPVKWKQEKSGIYLIPDSDIAELVDWITKEFIRVTGNKDFQLAGWIEGL
;
A
#
# COMPACT_ATOMS: atom_id res chain seq x y z
N MET A 1 -21.07 -5.47 1.35
CA MET A 1 -19.95 -6.41 1.61
C MET A 1 -19.08 -5.79 2.69
N TRP A 2 -18.61 -6.57 3.68
CA TRP A 2 -17.72 -6.05 4.72
C TRP A 2 -16.28 -6.25 4.27
N THR A 3 -15.54 -5.16 4.11
CA THR A 3 -14.12 -5.20 3.82
C THR A 3 -13.36 -5.79 5.01
N LYS A 4 -12.77 -6.97 4.82
CA LYS A 4 -12.05 -7.68 5.89
C LYS A 4 -10.63 -7.15 6.00
N ARG A 5 -10.34 -6.45 7.10
CA ARG A 5 -8.98 -6.05 7.49
C ARG A 5 -8.09 -7.28 7.71
N GLN A 6 -6.91 -7.26 7.11
CA GLN A 6 -5.88 -8.28 7.21
C GLN A 6 -4.60 -7.68 7.81
N THR A 7 -3.82 -8.49 8.52
CA THR A 7 -2.65 -8.03 9.27
C THR A 7 -1.45 -8.92 8.96
N SER A 8 -0.30 -8.29 8.73
CA SER A 8 1.00 -8.95 8.64
C SER A 8 1.42 -9.57 9.98
N HIS A 9 2.46 -10.39 9.97
CA HIS A 9 2.89 -11.18 11.14
C HIS A 9 1.79 -12.13 11.65
N THR A 10 0.97 -12.66 10.74
CA THR A 10 -0.01 -13.71 11.00
C THR A 10 0.34 -14.96 10.21
N GLY A 11 -0.26 -16.11 10.53
CA GLY A 11 0.06 -17.37 9.85
C GLY A 11 -0.07 -17.30 8.33
N LYS A 12 -1.09 -16.60 7.80
CA LYS A 12 -1.27 -16.40 6.35
C LYS A 12 -0.36 -15.31 5.78
N TYR A 13 -0.05 -14.28 6.56
CA TYR A 13 0.73 -13.12 6.13
C TYR A 13 1.94 -12.96 7.03
N SER A 14 2.95 -13.80 6.82
CA SER A 14 4.13 -13.90 7.70
C SER A 14 4.94 -12.60 7.75
N THR A 15 4.95 -11.80 6.68
CA THR A 15 5.65 -10.53 6.59
C THR A 15 4.77 -9.45 5.98
N PRO A 16 5.11 -8.15 6.14
CA PRO A 16 4.44 -7.06 5.42
C PRO A 16 4.50 -7.23 3.91
N HIS A 17 5.64 -7.69 3.38
CA HIS A 17 5.83 -7.98 1.96
C HIS A 17 4.82 -9.00 1.43
N VAL A 18 4.62 -10.10 2.17
CA VAL A 18 3.64 -11.14 1.82
C VAL A 18 2.20 -10.60 1.84
N LEU A 19 1.87 -9.74 2.80
CA LEU A 19 0.56 -9.07 2.84
C LEU A 19 0.35 -8.16 1.62
N ILE A 20 1.32 -7.29 1.33
CA ILE A 20 1.25 -6.34 0.21
C ILE A 20 1.09 -7.09 -1.12
N SER A 21 1.96 -8.07 -1.36
CA SER A 21 1.92 -8.90 -2.57
C SER A 21 0.58 -9.63 -2.73
N SER A 22 0.05 -10.20 -1.64
CA SER A 22 -1.22 -10.93 -1.67
C SER A 22 -2.40 -10.03 -2.01
N LEU A 23 -2.51 -8.86 -1.38
CA LEU A 23 -3.63 -7.95 -1.59
C LEU A 23 -3.60 -7.28 -2.96
N ILE A 24 -2.42 -6.91 -3.46
CA ILE A 24 -2.28 -6.39 -4.84
C ILE A 24 -2.65 -7.48 -5.85
N SER A 25 -2.18 -8.72 -5.65
CA SER A 25 -2.53 -9.83 -6.54
C SER A 25 -4.03 -10.10 -6.55
N GLU A 26 -4.69 -10.04 -5.39
CA GLU A 26 -6.14 -10.20 -5.27
C GLU A 26 -6.88 -9.05 -5.97
N LEU A 27 -6.45 -7.80 -5.79
CA LEU A 27 -7.01 -6.63 -6.46
C LEU A 27 -6.97 -6.79 -8.00
N ILE A 28 -5.81 -7.18 -8.55
CA ILE A 28 -5.63 -7.37 -9.99
C ILE A 28 -6.46 -8.55 -10.51
N ALA A 29 -6.46 -9.67 -9.80
CA ALA A 29 -7.18 -10.87 -10.22
C ALA A 29 -8.70 -10.63 -10.35
N LYS A 30 -9.24 -9.72 -9.53
CA LYS A 30 -10.67 -9.38 -9.53
C LYS A 30 -11.08 -8.52 -10.71
N LYS A 31 -10.17 -7.70 -11.25
CA LYS A 31 -10.44 -6.80 -12.39
C LYS A 31 -11.75 -6.02 -12.21
N THR A 32 -11.94 -5.43 -11.03
CA THR A 32 -13.09 -4.56 -10.76
C THR A 32 -12.63 -3.11 -10.87
N GLU A 33 -13.32 -2.31 -11.66
CA GLU A 33 -13.05 -0.88 -11.81
C GLU A 33 -13.42 -0.16 -10.50
N GLY A 34 -12.56 0.75 -10.03
CA GLY A 34 -12.77 1.49 -8.77
C GLY A 34 -12.52 0.66 -7.50
N ALA A 35 -12.08 -0.59 -7.62
CA ALA A 35 -11.56 -1.33 -6.49
C ALA A 35 -10.18 -0.79 -6.10
N TRP A 36 -9.91 -0.77 -4.80
CA TRP A 36 -8.65 -0.28 -4.28
C TRP A 36 -8.23 -1.04 -3.03
N THR A 37 -6.92 -1.13 -2.81
CA THR A 37 -6.34 -1.67 -1.60
C THR A 37 -5.68 -0.57 -0.78
N HIS A 38 -5.91 -0.61 0.53
CA HIS A 38 -5.28 0.25 1.51
C HIS A 38 -4.23 -0.54 2.29
N PHE A 39 -3.12 0.12 2.61
CA PHE A 39 -2.12 -0.36 3.55
C PHE A 39 -1.81 0.73 4.57
N GLU A 40 -1.81 0.39 5.86
CA GLU A 40 -1.40 1.29 6.94
C GLU A 40 -0.50 0.59 7.95
N VAL A 41 0.47 1.35 8.47
CA VAL A 41 1.30 0.88 9.59
C VAL A 41 0.46 0.79 10.85
N ILE A 42 0.49 -0.36 11.52
CA ILE A 42 -0.11 -0.56 12.83
C ILE A 42 0.80 0.10 13.87
N SER A 43 0.32 1.22 14.42
CA SER A 43 1.03 1.93 15.48
C SER A 43 0.79 1.23 16.83
N ASN A 44 1.88 0.92 17.53
CA ASN A 44 1.84 0.43 18.92
C ASN A 44 1.32 1.51 19.91
N GLN A 45 1.15 2.75 19.45
CA GLN A 45 0.82 3.89 20.29
C GLN A 45 -0.70 4.17 20.38
N GLY A 46 -1.52 3.39 19.67
CA GLY A 46 -2.99 3.49 19.69
C GLY A 46 -3.55 4.61 18.80
N TRP A 47 -4.85 4.52 18.51
CA TRP A 47 -5.55 5.41 17.56
C TRP A 47 -5.51 6.89 17.95
N LEU A 48 -5.52 7.21 19.25
CA LEU A 48 -5.53 8.58 19.77
C LEU A 48 -4.24 9.34 19.43
N LYS A 49 -3.09 8.66 19.46
CA LYS A 49 -1.81 9.28 19.11
C LYS A 49 -1.64 9.45 17.60
N ASN A 50 -2.19 8.55 16.78
CA ASN A 50 -2.23 8.74 15.32
C ASN A 50 -3.08 9.97 14.94
N LEU A 51 -4.06 10.35 15.76
CA LEU A 51 -4.86 11.54 15.53
C LEU A 51 -4.10 12.83 15.89
N LEU A 52 -3.22 12.77 16.89
CA LEU A 52 -2.45 13.92 17.40
C LEU A 52 -1.11 14.17 16.68
N PHE A 53 -0.45 13.12 16.19
CA PHE A 53 0.90 13.19 15.62
C PHE A 53 0.95 12.98 14.09
N GLY A 54 -0.22 12.94 13.44
CA GLY A 54 -0.37 12.72 12.00
C GLY A 54 -0.85 11.31 11.68
N LYS A 55 -1.58 11.18 10.56
CA LYS A 55 -2.11 9.90 10.06
C LYS A 55 -0.99 8.86 10.01
N ALA A 56 -1.33 7.61 10.35
CA ALA A 56 -0.39 6.51 10.20
C ALA A 56 0.12 6.48 8.75
N PRO A 57 1.41 6.20 8.50
CA PRO A 57 1.92 6.05 7.16
C PRO A 57 1.06 5.06 6.39
N SER A 58 0.58 5.47 5.23
CA SER A 58 -0.30 4.64 4.40
C SER A 58 0.05 4.69 2.93
N VAL A 59 -0.36 3.65 2.22
CA VAL A 59 -0.28 3.53 0.76
C VAL A 59 -1.61 3.00 0.26
N GLU A 60 -2.13 3.61 -0.80
CA GLU A 60 -3.36 3.19 -1.47
C GLU A 60 -3.04 2.86 -2.93
N ILE A 61 -3.65 1.79 -3.41
CA ILE A 61 -3.46 1.31 -4.78
C ILE A 61 -4.82 1.00 -5.38
N ALA A 62 -5.17 1.64 -6.49
CA ALA A 62 -6.44 1.44 -7.19
C ALA A 62 -6.21 0.87 -8.60
N THR A 63 -7.18 0.14 -9.11
CA THR A 63 -7.24 -0.25 -10.53
C THR A 63 -7.71 0.93 -11.38
N ASP A 64 -7.00 1.23 -12.47
CA ASP A 64 -7.38 2.31 -13.41
C ASP A 64 -8.08 1.76 -14.66
N ASP A 65 -7.35 0.93 -15.43
CA ASP A 65 -7.76 0.44 -16.75
C ASP A 65 -7.53 -1.08 -16.92
N PHE A 66 -7.51 -1.81 -15.80
CA PHE A 66 -7.19 -3.24 -15.71
C PHE A 66 -5.78 -3.64 -16.17
N ARG A 67 -4.92 -2.68 -16.53
CA ARG A 67 -3.53 -2.88 -16.97
C ARG A 67 -2.53 -2.05 -16.18
N THR A 68 -3.02 -1.00 -15.55
CA THR A 68 -2.25 -0.10 -14.72
C THR A 68 -2.91 0.06 -13.35
N LEU A 69 -2.05 0.30 -12.37
CA LEU A 69 -2.43 0.61 -11.01
C LEU A 69 -2.15 2.08 -10.73
N GLN A 70 -3.09 2.77 -10.09
CA GLN A 70 -2.89 4.10 -9.53
C GLN A 70 -2.35 3.98 -8.11
N LEU A 71 -1.23 4.63 -7.83
CA LEU A 71 -0.63 4.70 -6.49
C LEU A 71 -0.88 6.08 -5.86
N ASN A 72 -1.43 6.08 -4.65
CA ASN A 72 -1.60 7.24 -3.79
C ASN A 72 -0.85 7.06 -2.46
N LEU A 73 -0.12 8.08 -2.04
CA LEU A 73 0.81 8.00 -0.91
C LEU A 73 0.36 8.86 0.28
N GLY A 74 0.16 8.21 1.42
CA GLY A 74 -0.02 8.81 2.74
C GLY A 74 1.25 8.74 3.60
N LEU A 75 2.44 8.78 2.98
CA LEU A 75 3.73 8.55 3.67
C LEU A 75 4.39 9.82 4.25
N GLY A 76 3.80 11.00 4.02
CA GLY A 76 4.32 12.27 4.53
C GLY A 76 5.56 12.79 3.78
N LYS A 77 6.27 13.78 4.35
CA LYS A 77 7.36 14.50 3.68
C LYS A 77 8.66 13.71 3.51
N GLN A 78 8.85 12.67 4.32
CA GLN A 78 10.00 11.79 4.19
C GLN A 78 9.62 10.65 3.25
N GLN A 79 9.38 10.88 1.96
CA GLN A 79 9.23 9.80 0.96
C GLN A 79 10.45 9.74 0.04
N SER A 80 10.86 8.56 -0.44
CA SER A 80 11.88 8.50 -1.50
C SER A 80 11.29 8.88 -2.85
N ASP A 81 12.15 9.21 -3.81
CA ASP A 81 11.71 9.45 -5.17
C ASP A 81 11.08 8.17 -5.75
N ILE A 82 9.87 8.31 -6.28
CA ILE A 82 9.21 7.22 -7.01
C ILE A 82 9.99 6.98 -8.31
N PRO A 83 10.17 5.71 -8.73
CA PRO A 83 10.77 5.38 -10.02
C PRO A 83 10.17 6.23 -11.16
N VAL A 84 11.03 6.94 -11.89
CA VAL A 84 10.63 7.88 -12.96
C VAL A 84 9.75 7.21 -14.02
N LYS A 85 9.97 5.91 -14.26
CA LYS A 85 9.19 5.09 -15.19
C LYS A 85 7.71 4.95 -14.83
N TRP A 86 7.30 5.19 -13.58
CA TRP A 86 5.91 5.14 -13.13
C TRP A 86 5.21 6.50 -13.12
N LYS A 87 5.96 7.57 -13.42
CA LYS A 87 5.46 8.94 -13.32
C LYS A 87 4.73 9.34 -14.60
N GLN A 88 3.48 9.76 -14.47
CA GLN A 88 2.86 10.65 -15.46
C GLN A 88 2.80 12.09 -14.94
N GLU A 89 2.80 13.04 -15.88
CA GLU A 89 2.99 14.48 -15.65
C GLU A 89 1.87 15.18 -14.85
N LYS A 90 0.75 14.49 -14.55
CA LYS A 90 -0.40 15.11 -13.88
C LYS A 90 -0.63 14.55 -12.49
N SER A 91 -0.32 15.40 -11.50
CA SER A 91 -0.93 15.43 -10.16
C SER A 91 -0.85 14.14 -9.32
N GLY A 92 0.36 13.78 -8.85
CA GLY A 92 0.55 12.91 -7.67
C GLY A 92 0.05 11.47 -7.78
N ILE A 93 -0.48 11.08 -8.94
CA ILE A 93 -0.93 9.74 -9.27
C ILE A 93 0.14 9.11 -10.16
N TYR A 94 0.56 7.91 -9.78
CA TYR A 94 1.57 7.14 -10.52
C TYR A 94 0.88 5.93 -11.14
N LEU A 95 1.20 5.66 -12.41
CA LEU A 95 0.66 4.51 -13.13
C LEU A 95 1.73 3.42 -13.18
N ILE A 96 1.41 2.29 -12.57
CA ILE A 96 2.31 1.13 -12.51
C ILE A 96 1.76 0.05 -13.44
N PRO A 97 2.50 -0.37 -14.47
CA PRO A 97 2.08 -1.48 -15.32
C PRO A 97 2.16 -2.81 -14.55
N ASP A 98 1.34 -3.78 -14.93
CA ASP A 98 1.35 -5.13 -14.32
C ASP A 98 2.74 -5.79 -14.34
N SER A 99 3.59 -5.48 -15.32
CA SER A 99 4.97 -5.99 -15.39
C SER A 99 5.84 -5.59 -14.20
N ASP A 100 5.46 -4.52 -13.50
CA ASP A 100 6.27 -3.87 -12.47
C ASP A 100 5.75 -4.15 -11.06
N ILE A 101 4.75 -5.03 -10.89
CA ILE A 101 4.14 -5.33 -9.58
C ILE A 101 5.18 -5.77 -8.55
N ALA A 102 6.12 -6.64 -8.93
CA ALA A 102 7.14 -7.11 -8.00
C ALA A 102 8.02 -5.95 -7.48
N GLU A 103 8.38 -5.01 -8.37
CA GLU A 103 9.14 -3.82 -8.00
C GLU A 103 8.29 -2.85 -7.15
N LEU A 104 7.00 -2.72 -7.45
CA LEU A 104 6.06 -1.94 -6.63
C LEU A 104 5.98 -2.48 -5.20
N VAL A 105 5.81 -3.80 -5.03
CA VAL A 105 5.75 -4.45 -3.71
C VAL A 105 7.04 -4.18 -2.93
N ASP A 106 8.19 -4.34 -3.58
CA ASP A 106 9.50 -4.10 -2.96
C ASP A 106 9.69 -2.63 -2.58
N TRP A 107 9.26 -1.71 -3.46
CA TRP A 107 9.33 -0.28 -3.21
C TRP A 107 8.46 0.12 -2.01
N ILE A 108 7.19 -0.30 -1.98
CA ILE A 108 6.26 -0.03 -0.86
C ILE A 108 6.85 -0.54 0.46
N THR A 109 7.40 -1.76 0.45
CA THR A 109 8.00 -2.36 1.65
C THR A 109 9.17 -1.51 2.14
N LYS A 110 10.09 -1.11 1.24
CA LYS A 110 11.23 -0.25 1.58
C LYS A 110 10.79 1.11 2.11
N GLU A 111 9.73 1.68 1.55
CA GLU A 111 9.20 2.96 1.99
C GLU A 111 8.61 2.90 3.39
N PHE A 112 7.85 1.86 3.71
CA PHE A 112 7.38 1.67 5.08
C PHE A 112 8.54 1.47 6.07
N ILE A 113 9.59 0.72 5.70
CA ILE A 113 10.80 0.58 6.54
C ILE A 113 11.44 1.96 6.77
N ARG A 114 11.55 2.78 5.72
CA ARG A 114 12.18 4.09 5.78
C ARG A 114 11.38 5.07 6.65
N VAL A 115 10.07 5.13 6.48
CA VAL A 115 9.19 6.03 7.25
C VAL A 115 9.06 5.59 8.71
N THR A 116 9.02 4.29 8.98
CA THR A 116 8.93 3.79 10.36
C THR A 116 10.28 3.72 11.08
N GLY A 117 11.39 3.70 10.34
CA GLY A 117 12.71 3.38 10.87
C GLY A 117 12.82 1.95 11.42
N ASN A 118 11.86 1.07 11.10
CA ASN A 118 11.76 -0.28 11.65
C ASN A 118 11.54 -1.30 10.53
N LYS A 119 12.36 -2.36 10.50
CA LYS A 119 12.20 -3.48 9.55
C LYS A 119 11.10 -4.45 9.95
N ASP A 120 10.79 -4.52 11.24
CA ASP A 120 9.79 -5.41 11.82
C ASP A 120 8.46 -4.67 12.07
N PHE A 121 8.13 -3.69 11.21
CA PHE A 121 6.88 -2.95 11.30
C PHE A 121 5.69 -3.88 11.03
N GLN A 122 4.60 -3.70 11.77
CA GLN A 122 3.35 -4.37 11.45
C GLN A 122 2.53 -3.52 10.50
N LEU A 123 2.02 -4.15 9.45
CA LEU A 123 1.14 -3.57 8.45
C LEU A 123 -0.25 -4.20 8.56
N ALA A 124 -1.29 -3.36 8.45
CA ALA A 124 -2.65 -3.77 8.14
C ALA A 124 -2.98 -3.40 6.71
N GLY A 125 -3.82 -4.18 6.06
CA GLY A 125 -4.34 -3.85 4.74
C GLY A 125 -5.68 -4.48 4.46
N TRP A 126 -6.38 -3.94 3.47
CA TRP A 126 -7.70 -4.39 3.05
C TRP A 126 -8.01 -3.98 1.62
N ILE A 127 -9.07 -4.54 1.03
CA ILE A 127 -9.56 -4.20 -0.30
C ILE A 127 -11.00 -3.69 -0.19
N GLU A 128 -11.25 -2.52 -0.76
CA GLU A 128 -12.58 -1.93 -0.92
C GLU A 128 -13.00 -1.94 -2.39
N GLY A 129 -14.30 -1.91 -2.63
CA GLY A 129 -14.88 -1.98 -3.99
C GLY A 129 -14.94 -3.39 -4.58
N LEU A 130 -14.76 -4.43 -3.76
CA LEU A 130 -15.06 -5.84 -4.13
C LEU A 130 -16.50 -6.23 -3.84
#